data_AF-A0A661QF36-F1
#
_entry.id   AF-A0A661QF36-F1
#
_cell.length_a   1.000
_cell.length_b   1.000
_cell.length_c   1.000
_cell.angle_alpha   90.00
_cell.angle_beta   90.00
_cell.angle_gamma   90.00
#
_symmetry.space_group_name_H-M   'P 1'
#
loop_
_entity.id
_entity.type
_entity.pdbx_description
1 polymer ?
#
loop_
_entity_poly.entity_id
_entity_poly.type
_entity_poly.pdbx_seq_one_letter_code
_entity_poly.pdbx_strand_id
1 'polypeptide(L)'
;MDENTTHKILVIDDEAVIREGLRQALTMEGYQVTAAQNGKVGMEKLQKESFSVVISDLKMPIMGGIEVLKTISVLQPNVPVIIITGFATVDSAVDAMKNGAFEYLTKPFLPDQIIEKVQAAIKKRVLNLESEVITESIPDETVAESFIGKSEAMQKVFQRILQVAPTNSSVLITGESGTGKELVARAIHNNSPRKDEPFVAIDCNSLPENLLESELFGHVKGSFTGATQSKPGLFSVASGGSLFLDEIA
;
A
#
# COMPACT_ATOMS: atom_id res chain seq x y z
N MET A 1 6.82 15.78 20.31
CA MET A 1 5.36 15.59 20.22
C MET A 1 4.86 16.89 19.64
N ASP A 2 4.51 16.90 18.35
CA ASP A 2 4.11 18.13 17.68
C ASP A 2 2.72 18.57 18.17
N GLU A 3 2.69 19.71 18.87
CA GLU A 3 1.54 20.27 19.58
C GLU A 3 0.44 20.88 18.68
N ASN A 4 0.36 20.54 17.38
CA ASN A 4 -0.55 21.27 16.48
C ASN A 4 -1.37 20.46 15.47
N THR A 5 -1.47 19.13 15.63
CA THR A 5 -2.37 18.31 14.79
C THR A 5 -3.66 18.01 15.52
N THR A 6 -4.73 18.75 15.21
CA THR A 6 -6.08 18.44 15.71
C THR A 6 -6.57 17.14 15.08
N HIS A 7 -6.62 16.05 15.85
CA HIS A 7 -7.10 14.76 15.37
C HIS A 7 -8.62 14.75 15.21
N LYS A 8 -9.09 14.30 14.04
CA LYS A 8 -10.51 14.13 13.74
C LYS A 8 -10.99 12.72 14.06
N ILE A 9 -12.08 12.61 14.80
CA ILE A 9 -12.70 11.32 15.15
C ILE A 9 -14.09 11.25 14.54
N LEU A 10 -14.41 10.15 13.88
CA LEU A 10 -15.76 9.85 13.42
C LEU A 10 -16.43 8.88 14.39
N VAL A 11 -17.58 9.26 14.93
CA VAL A 11 -18.44 8.41 15.77
C VAL A 11 -19.66 8.00 14.97
N ILE A 12 -19.89 6.70 14.85
CA ILE A 12 -21.00 6.09 14.13
C ILE A 12 -21.77 5.21 15.11
N ASP A 13 -22.99 5.61 15.44
CA ASP A 13 -23.86 4.90 16.38
C ASP A 13 -25.29 5.31 16.06
N ASP A 14 -26.30 4.46 16.20
CA ASP A 14 -27.70 4.82 15.96
C ASP A 14 -28.37 5.45 17.20
N GLU A 15 -27.81 5.24 18.39
CA GLU A 15 -28.26 5.82 19.64
C GLU A 15 -27.75 7.27 19.82
N ALA A 16 -28.66 8.24 19.79
CA ALA A 16 -28.32 9.66 19.92
C ALA A 16 -27.59 10.00 21.24
N VAL A 17 -27.98 9.33 22.33
CA VAL A 17 -27.40 9.54 23.66
C VAL A 17 -25.93 9.12 23.69
N ILE A 18 -25.61 7.96 23.09
CA ILE A 18 -24.23 7.47 23.02
C ILE A 18 -23.38 8.38 22.13
N ARG A 19 -23.90 8.76 20.94
CA ARG A 19 -23.19 9.70 20.04
C ARG A 19 -22.85 11.00 20.75
N GLU A 20 -23.80 11.59 21.47
CA GLU A 20 -23.60 12.87 22.14
C GLU A 20 -22.65 12.74 23.34
N GLY A 21 -22.76 11.67 24.13
CA GLY A 21 -21.83 11.40 25.23
C GLY A 21 -20.38 11.24 24.75
N LEU A 22 -20.17 10.46 23.69
CA LEU A 22 -18.86 10.30 23.06
C LEU A 22 -18.35 11.62 22.48
N ARG A 23 -19.21 12.39 21.82
CA ARG A 23 -18.87 13.71 21.28
C ARG A 23 -18.39 14.64 22.37
N GLN A 24 -19.09 14.73 23.49
CA GLN A 24 -18.72 15.59 24.61
C GLN A 24 -17.39 15.16 25.24
N ALA A 25 -17.25 13.88 25.60
CA ALA A 25 -16.04 13.35 26.22
C ALA A 25 -14.80 13.58 25.36
N LEU A 26 -14.86 13.26 24.07
CA LEU A 26 -13.73 13.40 23.16
C LEU A 26 -13.42 14.87 22.81
N THR A 27 -14.45 15.74 22.75
CA THR A 27 -14.22 17.18 22.51
C THR A 27 -13.54 17.83 23.71
N MET A 28 -13.84 17.40 24.94
CA MET A 28 -13.18 17.89 26.15
C MET A 28 -11.68 17.57 26.17
N GLU A 29 -11.28 16.45 25.56
CA GLU A 29 -9.88 16.06 25.35
C GLU A 29 -9.21 16.77 24.17
N GLY A 30 -9.90 17.71 23.51
CA GLY A 30 -9.35 18.51 22.41
C GLY A 30 -9.46 17.87 21.01
N TYR A 31 -10.20 16.77 20.86
CA TYR A 31 -10.43 16.16 19.55
C TYR A 31 -11.56 16.85 18.77
N GLN A 32 -11.46 16.85 17.44
CA GLN A 32 -12.55 17.27 16.57
C GLN A 32 -13.46 16.08 16.27
N VAL A 33 -14.68 16.09 16.80
CA VAL A 33 -15.59 14.94 16.66
C VAL A 33 -16.67 15.21 15.61
N THR A 34 -16.81 14.27 14.68
CA THR A 34 -17.92 14.22 13.73
C THR A 34 -18.81 13.02 14.06
N ALA A 35 -20.12 13.21 14.11
CA ALA A 35 -21.07 12.14 14.42
C ALA A 35 -21.89 11.71 13.19
N ALA A 36 -22.21 10.42 13.09
CA ALA A 36 -23.07 9.83 12.07
C ALA A 36 -24.06 8.86 12.72
N GLN A 37 -25.30 8.85 12.23
CA GLN A 37 -26.40 8.10 12.85
C GLN A 37 -26.53 6.64 12.36
N ASN A 38 -25.73 6.23 11.37
CA ASN A 38 -25.65 4.87 10.85
C ASN A 38 -24.40 4.72 9.98
N GLY A 39 -24.05 3.47 9.64
CA GLY A 39 -22.86 3.16 8.84
C GLY A 39 -22.84 3.87 7.49
N LYS A 40 -23.96 3.96 6.78
CA LYS A 40 -24.02 4.62 5.45
C LYS A 40 -23.63 6.10 5.53
N VAL A 41 -24.22 6.85 6.46
CA VAL A 41 -23.88 8.28 6.68
C VAL A 41 -22.43 8.43 7.14
N GLY A 42 -21.92 7.48 7.93
CA GLY A 42 -20.51 7.45 8.33
C GLY A 42 -19.58 7.29 7.12
N MET A 43 -19.89 6.37 6.21
CA MET A 43 -19.11 6.15 4.99
C MET A 43 -19.14 7.34 4.04
N GLU A 44 -20.29 7.99 3.86
CA GLU A 44 -20.40 9.21 3.04
C GLU A 44 -19.51 10.35 3.58
N LYS A 45 -19.29 10.40 4.90
CA LYS A 45 -18.39 11.36 5.53
C LYS A 45 -16.92 10.97 5.37
N LEU A 46 -16.59 9.68 5.54
CA LEU A 46 -15.24 9.14 5.30
C LEU A 46 -14.74 9.37 3.86
N GLN A 47 -15.64 9.45 2.88
CA GLN A 47 -15.29 9.77 1.50
C GLN A 47 -14.98 11.25 1.27
N LYS A 48 -15.51 12.15 2.11
CA LYS A 48 -15.36 13.61 1.96
C LYS A 48 -14.28 14.19 2.85
N GLU A 49 -14.00 13.53 3.98
CA GLU A 49 -13.09 14.00 5.01
C GLU A 49 -12.20 12.86 5.52
N SER A 50 -10.96 13.20 5.86
CA SER A 50 -10.04 12.26 6.50
C SER A 50 -10.24 12.22 8.00
N PHE A 51 -10.27 11.01 8.58
CA PHE A 51 -10.37 10.79 10.02
C PHE A 51 -9.13 10.07 10.56
N SER A 52 -8.74 10.39 11.79
CA SER A 52 -7.65 9.73 12.50
C SER A 52 -8.09 8.42 13.15
N VAL A 53 -9.35 8.34 13.60
CA VAL A 53 -9.96 7.16 14.23
C VAL A 53 -11.44 7.12 13.89
N VAL A 54 -11.98 5.92 13.70
CA VAL A 54 -13.42 5.68 13.60
C VAL A 54 -13.88 4.86 14.81
N ILE A 55 -14.95 5.30 15.46
CA ILE A 55 -15.65 4.55 16.49
C ILE A 55 -17.00 4.16 15.91
N SER A 56 -17.28 2.86 15.83
CA SER A 56 -18.53 2.36 15.23
C SER A 56 -19.25 1.42 16.18
N ASP A 57 -20.56 1.61 16.34
CA ASP A 57 -21.39 0.58 16.95
C ASP A 57 -21.43 -0.67 16.06
N LEU A 58 -21.46 -1.84 16.69
CA LEU A 58 -21.48 -3.12 15.98
C LEU A 58 -22.82 -3.35 15.27
N LYS A 59 -23.94 -2.99 15.90
CA LYS A 59 -25.30 -3.31 15.46
C LYS A 59 -26.10 -2.04 15.22
N MET A 60 -26.06 -1.59 13.97
CA MET A 60 -26.82 -0.43 13.51
C MET A 60 -27.74 -0.81 12.34
N PRO A 61 -28.84 -0.08 12.13
CA PRO A 61 -29.67 -0.23 10.94
C PRO A 61 -28.91 0.21 9.67
N ILE A 62 -29.36 -0.30 8.52
CA ILE A 62 -28.86 -0.01 7.16
C ILE A 62 -27.47 -0.59 6.87
N MET A 63 -26.48 -0.28 7.72
CA MET A 63 -25.11 -0.75 7.58
C MET A 63 -24.48 -0.94 8.97
N GLY A 64 -24.07 -2.17 9.28
CA GLY A 64 -23.56 -2.57 10.59
C GLY A 64 -22.07 -2.29 10.79
N GLY A 65 -21.59 -2.38 12.03
CA GLY A 65 -20.19 -2.07 12.36
C GLY A 65 -19.16 -2.97 11.67
N ILE A 66 -19.47 -4.25 11.44
CA ILE A 66 -18.59 -5.15 10.68
C ILE A 66 -18.51 -4.75 9.20
N GLU A 67 -19.61 -4.30 8.60
CA GLU A 67 -19.62 -3.83 7.21
C GLU A 67 -18.84 -2.52 7.10
N VAL A 68 -19.00 -1.61 8.06
CA VAL A 68 -18.21 -0.37 8.17
C VAL A 68 -16.72 -0.72 8.25
N LEU A 69 -16.36 -1.64 9.14
CA LEU A 69 -14.99 -2.10 9.33
C LEU A 69 -14.40 -2.68 8.05
N LYS A 70 -15.09 -3.61 7.38
CA LYS A 70 -14.66 -4.19 6.09
C LYS A 70 -14.48 -3.14 5.00
N THR A 71 -15.37 -2.16 4.96
CA THR A 71 -15.31 -1.10 3.96
C THR A 71 -14.11 -0.18 4.22
N ILE A 72 -13.88 0.20 5.47
CA ILE A 72 -12.72 1.02 5.86
C ILE A 72 -11.41 0.26 5.64
N SER A 73 -11.35 -1.04 5.96
CA SER A 73 -10.13 -1.83 5.76
C SER A 73 -9.71 -1.92 4.29
N VAL A 74 -10.65 -1.75 3.35
CA VAL A 74 -10.37 -1.71 1.90
C VAL A 74 -10.06 -0.30 1.43
N LEU A 75 -10.84 0.71 1.85
CA LEU A 75 -10.73 2.07 1.32
C LEU A 75 -9.62 2.89 2.00
N GLN A 76 -9.40 2.68 3.29
CA GLN A 76 -8.47 3.44 4.14
C GLN A 76 -7.90 2.52 5.23
N PRO A 77 -7.03 1.54 4.88
CA PRO A 77 -6.52 0.52 5.82
C PRO A 77 -5.81 1.10 7.05
N ASN A 78 -5.34 2.35 6.94
CA ASN A 78 -4.57 3.04 7.97
C ASN A 78 -5.45 3.76 8.99
N VAL A 79 -6.77 3.74 8.81
CA VAL A 79 -7.74 4.25 9.78
C VAL A 79 -8.07 3.15 10.79
N PRO A 80 -7.57 3.23 12.03
CA PRO A 80 -7.97 2.29 13.06
C PRO A 80 -9.46 2.47 13.39
N VAL A 81 -10.15 1.34 13.49
CA VAL A 81 -11.58 1.29 13.82
C VAL A 81 -11.75 0.64 15.20
N ILE A 82 -12.44 1.35 16.09
CA ILE A 82 -12.85 0.86 17.42
C ILE A 82 -14.32 0.45 17.32
N ILE A 83 -14.60 -0.81 17.61
CA ILE A 83 -15.98 -1.32 17.67
C ILE A 83 -16.51 -1.14 19.09
N ILE A 84 -17.69 -0.55 19.21
CA ILE A 84 -18.45 -0.48 20.46
C ILE A 84 -19.74 -1.31 20.34
N THR A 85 -20.22 -1.94 21.40
CA THR A 85 -21.51 -2.66 21.34
C THR A 85 -22.12 -2.96 22.70
N GLY A 86 -23.44 -2.86 22.81
CA GLY A 86 -24.19 -3.39 23.95
C GLY A 86 -24.50 -4.89 23.87
N PHE A 87 -24.28 -5.51 22.70
CA PHE A 87 -24.60 -6.92 22.42
C PHE A 87 -23.33 -7.75 22.25
N ALA A 88 -22.43 -7.65 23.23
CA ALA A 88 -21.14 -8.33 23.11
C ALA A 88 -21.27 -9.85 23.25
N THR A 89 -20.69 -10.57 22.30
CA THR A 89 -20.49 -12.02 22.33
C THR A 89 -19.05 -12.35 22.01
N VAL A 90 -18.59 -13.53 22.41
CA VAL A 90 -17.23 -14.01 22.03
C VAL A 90 -17.10 -14.05 20.51
N ASP A 91 -18.13 -14.56 19.80
CA ASP A 91 -18.12 -14.67 18.35
C ASP A 91 -18.02 -13.30 17.66
N SER A 92 -18.80 -12.30 18.13
CA SER A 92 -18.75 -10.96 17.55
C SER A 92 -17.44 -10.22 17.82
N ALA A 93 -16.82 -10.45 18.98
CA ALA A 93 -15.49 -9.90 19.27
C ALA A 93 -14.43 -10.55 18.37
N VAL A 94 -14.46 -11.88 18.24
CA VAL A 94 -13.55 -12.61 17.35
C VAL A 94 -13.72 -12.17 15.89
N ASP A 95 -14.95 -12.01 15.43
CA ASP A 95 -15.24 -11.56 14.07
C ASP A 95 -14.74 -10.13 13.85
N ALA A 96 -15.01 -9.20 14.77
CA ALA A 96 -14.48 -7.84 14.68
C ALA A 96 -12.94 -7.81 14.59
N MET A 97 -12.25 -8.57 15.44
CA MET A 97 -10.78 -8.62 15.42
C MET A 97 -10.25 -9.25 14.12
N LYS A 98 -10.90 -10.32 13.60
CA LYS A 98 -10.53 -10.94 12.32
C LYS A 98 -10.67 -10.00 11.13
N ASN A 99 -11.66 -9.11 11.19
CA ASN A 99 -11.89 -8.10 10.15
C ASN A 99 -11.06 -6.82 10.35
N GLY A 100 -10.10 -6.81 11.28
CA GLY A 100 -9.13 -5.73 11.43
C GLY A 100 -9.54 -4.61 12.38
N ALA A 101 -10.50 -4.85 13.30
CA ALA A 101 -10.79 -3.89 14.36
C ALA A 101 -9.52 -3.65 15.19
N PHE A 102 -9.24 -2.39 15.49
CA PHE A 102 -8.14 -2.02 16.38
C PHE A 102 -8.46 -2.42 17.82
N GLU A 103 -9.70 -2.20 18.23
CA GLU A 103 -10.19 -2.52 19.58
C GLU A 103 -11.69 -2.83 19.54
N TYR A 104 -12.13 -3.63 20.50
CA TYR A 104 -13.53 -3.98 20.71
C TYR A 104 -13.93 -3.69 22.16
N LEU A 105 -14.95 -2.84 22.35
CA LEU A 105 -15.38 -2.37 23.66
C LEU A 105 -16.88 -2.62 23.89
N THR A 106 -17.20 -3.19 25.05
CA THR A 106 -18.59 -3.47 25.44
C THR A 106 -19.19 -2.26 26.14
N LYS A 107 -20.41 -1.85 25.75
CA LYS A 107 -21.23 -0.88 26.47
C LYS A 107 -21.87 -1.54 27.70
N PRO A 108 -21.95 -0.86 28.86
CA PRO A 108 -21.47 0.49 29.14
C PRO A 108 -19.95 0.53 29.42
N PHE A 109 -19.31 1.63 29.03
CA PHE A 109 -17.90 1.91 29.30
C PHE A 109 -17.75 3.29 29.94
N LEU A 110 -16.64 3.52 30.63
CA LEU A 110 -16.31 4.82 31.19
C LEU A 110 -15.74 5.75 30.10
N PRO A 111 -15.95 7.08 30.19
CA PRO A 111 -15.33 8.03 29.25
C PRO A 111 -13.81 7.86 29.14
N ASP A 112 -13.12 7.69 30.25
CA ASP A 112 -11.66 7.52 30.27
C ASP A 112 -11.21 6.28 29.50
N GLN A 113 -11.99 5.19 29.56
CA GLN A 113 -11.67 3.96 28.83
C GLN A 113 -11.67 4.20 27.32
N ILE A 114 -12.68 4.89 26.78
CA ILE A 114 -12.72 5.14 25.34
C ILE A 114 -11.64 6.15 24.92
N ILE A 115 -11.32 7.14 25.76
CA ILE A 115 -10.25 8.11 25.52
C ILE A 115 -8.89 7.40 25.43
N GLU A 116 -8.57 6.50 26.36
CA GLU A 116 -7.33 5.71 26.34
C GLU A 116 -7.21 4.88 25.04
N LYS A 117 -8.31 4.25 24.60
CA LYS A 117 -8.31 3.47 23.36
C LYS A 117 -8.13 4.34 22.12
N VAL A 118 -8.73 5.52 22.09
CA VAL A 118 -8.54 6.50 21.02
C VAL A 118 -7.09 6.98 20.97
N GLN A 119 -6.49 7.33 22.10
CA GLN A 119 -5.08 7.75 22.16
C GLN A 119 -4.14 6.64 21.65
N ALA A 120 -4.38 5.40 22.07
CA ALA A 120 -3.62 4.25 21.59
C ALA A 120 -3.79 4.02 20.07
N ALA A 121 -5.02 4.17 19.56
CA ALA A 121 -5.33 4.07 18.14
C ALA A 121 -4.61 5.14 17.32
N ILE A 122 -4.65 6.41 17.76
CA ILE A 122 -3.94 7.52 17.12
C ILE A 122 -2.44 7.26 17.13
N LYS A 123 -1.86 6.85 18.26
CA LYS A 123 -0.44 6.56 18.36
C LYS A 123 -0.02 5.45 17.40
N LYS A 124 -0.78 4.36 17.32
CA LYS A 124 -0.51 3.28 16.35
C LYS A 124 -0.65 3.77 14.91
N ARG A 125 -1.67 4.59 14.62
CA ARG A 125 -1.83 5.21 13.30
C ARG A 125 -0.64 6.10 12.96
N VAL A 126 -0.14 6.93 13.87
CA VAL A 126 1.04 7.76 13.63
C VAL A 126 2.25 6.89 13.38
N LEU A 127 2.48 5.83 14.15
CA LEU A 127 3.58 4.89 13.90
C LEU A 127 3.44 4.16 12.56
N ASN A 128 2.22 3.77 12.19
CA ASN A 128 1.94 3.14 10.89
C ASN A 128 2.10 4.14 9.76
N LEU A 129 1.60 5.37 9.89
CA LEU A 129 1.77 6.47 8.94
C LEU A 129 3.20 6.97 8.90
N GLU A 130 4.01 6.84 9.95
CA GLU A 130 5.45 7.10 9.89
C GLU A 130 6.14 5.97 9.14
N SER A 131 5.75 4.71 9.41
CA SER A 131 6.21 3.54 8.67
C SER A 131 5.81 3.62 7.19
N GLU A 132 4.63 4.17 6.89
CA GLU A 132 4.04 4.41 5.58
C GLU A 132 4.50 5.71 4.95
N VAL A 133 4.80 6.80 5.64
CA VAL A 133 5.51 7.93 5.01
C VAL A 133 6.93 7.48 4.64
N ILE A 134 7.49 6.52 5.38
CA ILE A 134 8.69 5.75 5.04
C ILE A 134 8.43 4.66 3.96
N THR A 135 7.19 4.25 3.63
CA THR A 135 6.86 3.21 2.60
C THR A 135 5.88 3.64 1.47
N GLU A 136 5.27 4.82 1.48
CA GLU A 136 4.35 5.45 0.51
C GLU A 136 5.12 6.42 -0.39
N SER A 137 6.41 6.63 -0.10
CA SER A 137 7.39 6.96 -1.14
C SER A 137 7.64 5.78 -2.11
N ILE A 138 6.86 4.71 -2.00
CA ILE A 138 6.86 3.48 -2.80
C ILE A 138 5.39 3.12 -3.17
N PRO A 139 4.83 3.59 -4.30
CA PRO A 139 3.45 3.24 -4.67
C PRO A 139 3.30 1.77 -5.10
N ASP A 140 2.64 0.97 -4.25
CA ASP A 140 2.26 -0.43 -4.45
C ASP A 140 1.28 -0.59 -5.62
N GLU A 141 1.66 -1.34 -6.66
CA GLU A 141 0.85 -2.36 -7.34
C GLU A 141 1.66 -2.95 -8.51
N THR A 142 2.30 -4.12 -8.28
CA THR A 142 2.59 -5.24 -9.25
C THR A 142 3.81 -6.14 -8.91
N VAL A 143 4.50 -6.02 -7.76
CA VAL A 143 5.77 -6.78 -7.52
C VAL A 143 5.66 -7.97 -6.56
N ALA A 144 4.50 -8.26 -6.00
CA ALA A 144 4.41 -9.19 -4.88
C ALA A 144 4.62 -10.70 -5.22
N GLU A 145 5.04 -11.07 -6.43
CA GLU A 145 5.23 -12.48 -6.79
C GLU A 145 6.69 -12.95 -6.93
N SER A 146 7.72 -12.16 -6.62
CA SER A 146 9.10 -12.73 -6.69
C SER A 146 10.16 -12.18 -5.74
N PHE A 147 9.83 -11.24 -4.84
CA PHE A 147 10.86 -10.59 -4.02
C PHE A 147 10.51 -10.62 -2.53
N ILE A 148 11.01 -11.66 -1.83
CA ILE A 148 10.84 -11.80 -0.37
C ILE A 148 11.92 -10.97 0.33
N GLY A 149 11.66 -9.68 0.57
CA GLY A 149 12.60 -8.77 1.23
C GLY A 149 11.93 -7.79 2.19
N LYS A 150 11.79 -8.16 3.46
CA LYS A 150 11.20 -7.31 4.52
C LYS A 150 12.20 -6.40 5.24
N SER A 151 13.47 -6.39 4.82
CA SER A 151 14.51 -5.57 5.46
C SER A 151 14.43 -4.11 5.04
N GLU A 152 14.86 -3.19 5.92
CA GLU A 152 14.85 -1.74 5.67
C GLU A 152 15.63 -1.36 4.39
N ALA A 153 16.76 -2.04 4.12
CA ALA A 153 17.54 -1.82 2.91
C ALA A 153 16.78 -2.21 1.63
N MET A 154 16.03 -3.32 1.67
CA MET A 154 15.21 -3.75 0.54
C MET A 154 14.02 -2.83 0.32
N GLN A 155 13.39 -2.33 1.39
CA GLN A 155 12.34 -1.33 1.28
C GLN A 155 12.86 -0.07 0.55
N LYS A 156 14.09 0.38 0.85
CA LYS A 156 14.72 1.51 0.12
C LYS A 156 14.88 1.24 -1.39
N VAL A 157 15.19 0.00 -1.76
CA VAL A 157 15.28 -0.41 -3.17
C VAL A 157 13.90 -0.38 -3.82
N PHE A 158 12.88 -0.93 -3.18
CA PHE A 158 11.50 -0.84 -3.68
C PHE A 158 11.05 0.61 -3.90
N GLN A 159 11.38 1.57 -3.01
CA GLN A 159 10.98 2.97 -3.24
C GLN A 159 11.47 3.49 -4.56
N ARG A 160 12.75 3.23 -4.84
CA ARG A 160 13.41 3.72 -6.05
C ARG A 160 12.79 3.08 -7.28
N ILE A 161 12.42 1.80 -7.19
CA ILE A 161 11.70 1.08 -8.25
C ILE A 161 10.39 1.79 -8.57
N LEU A 162 9.56 2.08 -7.57
CA LEU A 162 8.21 2.64 -7.80
C LEU A 162 8.25 4.13 -8.18
N GLN A 163 9.32 4.85 -7.83
CA GLN A 163 9.57 6.22 -8.32
C GLN A 163 10.03 6.23 -9.79
N VAL A 164 10.85 5.27 -10.21
CA VAL A 164 11.44 5.26 -11.54
C VAL A 164 10.60 4.53 -12.60
N ALA A 165 9.83 3.51 -12.19
CA ALA A 165 8.97 2.71 -13.06
C ALA A 165 7.99 3.51 -13.95
N PRO A 166 7.33 4.60 -13.48
CA PRO A 166 6.48 5.40 -14.36
C PRO A 166 7.23 6.30 -15.35
N THR A 167 8.56 6.36 -15.29
CA THR A 167 9.39 7.22 -16.15
C THR A 167 9.92 6.48 -17.38
N ASN A 168 10.29 7.24 -18.42
CA ASN A 168 10.98 6.70 -19.60
C ASN A 168 12.52 6.78 -19.49
N SER A 169 13.06 6.98 -18.28
CA SER A 169 14.49 7.13 -18.05
C SER A 169 15.21 5.78 -17.97
N SER A 170 16.46 5.73 -18.42
CA SER A 170 17.33 4.57 -18.20
C SER A 170 17.69 4.43 -16.72
N VAL A 171 17.68 3.20 -16.21
CA VAL A 171 17.95 2.88 -14.79
C VAL A 171 19.23 2.03 -14.69
N LEU A 172 20.16 2.45 -13.82
CA LEU A 172 21.35 1.67 -13.48
C LEU A 172 21.13 0.95 -12.14
N ILE A 173 21.26 -0.37 -12.15
CA ILE A 173 21.11 -1.22 -10.96
C ILE A 173 22.49 -1.76 -10.57
N THR A 174 22.94 -1.46 -9.36
CA THR A 174 24.24 -1.92 -8.84
C THR A 174 24.05 -2.82 -7.62
N GLY A 175 24.96 -3.77 -7.44
CA GLY A 175 24.92 -4.71 -6.33
C GLY A 175 25.90 -5.86 -6.55
N GLU A 176 26.30 -6.51 -5.46
CA GLU A 176 27.12 -7.72 -5.53
C GLU A 176 26.40 -8.83 -6.31
N SER A 177 27.17 -9.79 -6.85
CA SER A 177 26.59 -10.92 -7.57
C SER A 177 25.63 -11.71 -6.67
N GLY A 178 24.49 -12.15 -7.23
CA GLY A 178 23.48 -12.92 -6.48
C GLY A 178 22.54 -12.08 -5.58
N THR A 179 22.61 -10.75 -5.60
CA THR A 179 21.73 -9.87 -4.80
C THR A 179 20.33 -9.62 -5.40
N GLY A 180 20.01 -10.25 -6.54
CA GLY A 180 18.69 -10.15 -7.18
C GLY A 180 18.51 -8.92 -8.08
N LYS A 181 19.57 -8.44 -8.75
CA LYS A 181 19.51 -7.30 -9.69
C LYS A 181 18.46 -7.50 -10.81
N GLU A 182 18.36 -8.71 -11.36
CA GLU A 182 17.34 -9.04 -12.36
C GLU A 182 15.91 -8.91 -11.81
N LEU A 183 15.70 -9.32 -10.57
CA LEU A 183 14.40 -9.20 -9.90
C LEU A 183 14.02 -7.72 -9.71
N VAL A 184 14.99 -6.85 -9.45
CA VAL A 184 14.79 -5.38 -9.42
C VAL A 184 14.40 -4.85 -10.80
N ALA A 185 15.06 -5.29 -11.87
CA ALA A 185 14.73 -4.88 -13.23
C ALA A 185 13.31 -5.31 -13.65
N ARG A 186 12.92 -6.54 -13.33
CA ARG A 186 11.56 -7.07 -13.55
C ARG A 186 10.52 -6.28 -12.76
N ALA A 187 10.83 -5.94 -11.51
CA ALA A 187 9.97 -5.12 -10.69
C ALA A 187 9.75 -3.72 -11.31
N ILE A 188 10.79 -3.07 -11.83
CA ILE A 188 10.66 -1.78 -12.53
C ILE A 188 9.72 -1.91 -13.72
N HIS A 189 9.89 -2.94 -14.54
CA HIS A 189 9.04 -3.18 -15.70
C HIS A 189 7.57 -3.41 -15.32
N ASN A 190 7.31 -4.26 -14.33
CA ASN A 190 5.95 -4.62 -13.91
C ASN A 190 5.15 -3.40 -13.38
N ASN A 191 5.80 -2.42 -12.75
CA ASN A 191 5.13 -1.20 -12.27
C ASN A 191 5.17 -0.05 -13.28
N SER A 192 5.72 -0.29 -14.46
CA SER A 192 5.75 0.73 -15.51
C SER A 192 4.44 0.72 -16.31
N PRO A 193 4.13 1.79 -17.06
CA PRO A 193 3.07 1.80 -18.05
C PRO A 193 3.23 0.73 -19.15
N ARG A 194 4.39 0.07 -19.23
CA ARG A 194 4.75 -0.96 -20.20
C ARG A 194 4.67 -2.38 -19.62
N LYS A 195 4.01 -2.58 -18.48
CA LYS A 195 3.90 -3.89 -17.81
C LYS A 195 3.32 -5.02 -18.66
N ASP A 196 2.50 -4.66 -19.65
CA ASP A 196 1.85 -5.61 -20.57
C ASP A 196 2.66 -5.79 -21.88
N GLU A 197 3.82 -5.13 -21.99
CA GLU A 197 4.72 -5.14 -23.14
C GLU A 197 5.93 -6.07 -22.89
N PRO A 198 6.75 -6.40 -23.92
CA PRO A 198 7.85 -7.35 -23.74
C PRO A 198 8.92 -6.88 -22.74
N PHE A 199 9.27 -7.74 -21.79
CA PHE A 199 10.48 -7.62 -20.98
C PHE A 199 11.57 -8.56 -21.51
N VAL A 200 12.66 -8.00 -22.02
CA VAL A 200 13.79 -8.74 -22.56
C VAL A 200 14.99 -8.55 -21.64
N ALA A 201 15.50 -9.64 -21.06
CA ALA A 201 16.73 -9.64 -20.26
C ALA A 201 17.85 -10.35 -21.00
N ILE A 202 19.05 -9.75 -20.98
CA ILE A 202 20.27 -10.31 -21.58
C ILE A 202 21.45 -10.14 -20.62
N ASP A 203 22.22 -11.21 -20.44
CA ASP A 203 23.50 -11.18 -19.73
C ASP A 203 24.62 -10.87 -20.74
N CYS A 204 25.24 -9.70 -20.62
CA CYS A 204 26.26 -9.23 -21.55
C CYS A 204 27.56 -10.05 -21.47
N ASN A 205 27.86 -10.68 -20.32
CA ASN A 205 29.06 -11.53 -20.17
C ASN A 205 28.89 -12.91 -20.82
N SER A 206 27.66 -13.33 -21.08
CA SER A 206 27.37 -14.62 -21.69
C SER A 206 27.61 -14.67 -23.20
N LEU A 207 27.81 -13.50 -23.84
CA LEU A 207 27.96 -13.37 -25.28
C LEU A 207 29.38 -12.89 -25.67
N PRO A 208 29.99 -13.46 -26.73
CA PRO A 208 31.21 -12.90 -27.30
C PRO A 208 30.97 -11.46 -27.80
N GLU A 209 31.91 -10.53 -27.55
CA GLU A 209 31.82 -9.11 -27.98
C GLU A 209 31.40 -8.98 -29.45
N ASN A 210 31.97 -9.82 -30.32
CA ASN A 210 31.74 -9.86 -31.76
C ASN A 210 30.28 -10.17 -32.14
N LEU A 211 29.53 -10.82 -31.25
CA LEU A 211 28.13 -11.21 -31.45
C LEU A 211 27.17 -10.29 -30.69
N LEU A 212 27.63 -9.56 -29.67
CA LEU A 212 26.80 -8.67 -28.88
C LEU A 212 26.10 -7.61 -29.74
N GLU A 213 26.84 -6.94 -30.64
CA GLU A 213 26.26 -5.96 -31.56
C GLU A 213 25.21 -6.57 -32.48
N SER A 214 25.49 -7.75 -33.03
CA SER A 214 24.56 -8.49 -33.91
C SER A 214 23.31 -8.98 -33.16
N GLU A 215 23.42 -9.32 -31.87
CA GLU A 215 22.27 -9.70 -31.04
C GLU A 215 21.43 -8.48 -30.66
N LEU A 216 22.07 -7.36 -30.26
CA LEU A 216 21.36 -6.14 -29.86
C LEU A 216 20.66 -5.46 -31.04
N PHE A 217 21.37 -5.24 -32.14
CA PHE A 217 20.87 -4.49 -33.30
C PHE A 217 20.33 -5.37 -34.43
N GLY A 218 20.63 -6.66 -34.41
CA GLY A 218 20.29 -7.57 -35.48
C GLY A 218 21.28 -7.48 -36.64
N HIS A 219 21.06 -8.30 -37.65
CA HIS A 219 21.87 -8.29 -38.86
C HIS A 219 21.06 -8.67 -40.10
N VAL A 220 21.54 -8.22 -41.25
CA VAL A 220 21.02 -8.63 -42.56
C VAL A 220 21.92 -9.74 -43.11
N LYS A 221 21.33 -10.68 -43.85
CA LYS A 221 22.07 -11.72 -44.55
C LYS A 221 23.29 -11.15 -45.28
N GLY A 222 24.47 -11.70 -44.99
CA GLY A 222 25.74 -11.31 -45.62
C GLY A 222 26.50 -10.15 -44.96
N SER A 223 26.08 -9.62 -43.82
CA SER A 223 26.79 -8.53 -43.14
C SER A 223 28.12 -8.94 -42.49
N PHE A 224 28.33 -10.22 -42.18
CA PHE A 224 29.59 -10.78 -41.68
C PHE A 224 29.74 -12.26 -42.09
N THR A 225 30.94 -12.82 -41.91
CA THR A 225 31.23 -14.23 -42.19
C THR A 225 30.44 -15.15 -41.25
N GLY A 226 29.39 -15.79 -41.78
CA GLY A 226 28.46 -16.63 -41.01
C GLY A 226 26.99 -16.15 -41.01
N ALA A 227 26.72 -14.93 -41.48
CA ALA A 227 25.38 -14.34 -41.57
C ALA A 227 24.55 -14.96 -42.72
N THR A 228 24.13 -16.21 -42.55
CA THR A 228 23.39 -16.99 -43.56
C THR A 228 21.95 -16.52 -43.76
N GLN A 229 21.37 -15.85 -42.77
CA GLN A 229 19.99 -15.32 -42.76
C GLN A 229 19.96 -13.95 -42.05
N SER A 230 18.89 -13.17 -42.26
CA SER A 230 18.67 -11.93 -41.51
C SER A 230 18.03 -12.25 -40.16
N LYS A 231 18.44 -11.55 -39.10
CA LYS A 231 17.92 -11.71 -37.74
C LYS A 231 17.55 -10.34 -37.15
N PRO A 232 16.33 -10.17 -36.60
CA PRO A 232 15.96 -8.96 -35.88
C PRO A 232 16.72 -8.88 -34.53
N GLY A 233 17.18 -7.68 -34.17
CA GLY A 233 17.89 -7.44 -32.92
C GLY A 233 16.98 -7.35 -31.70
N LEU A 234 17.56 -7.50 -30.51
CA LEU A 234 16.85 -7.42 -29.23
C LEU A 234 16.20 -6.05 -29.00
N PHE A 235 16.74 -4.96 -29.53
CA PHE A 235 16.07 -3.66 -29.53
C PHE A 235 14.74 -3.66 -30.28
N SER A 236 14.65 -4.43 -31.38
CA SER A 236 13.40 -4.59 -32.12
C SER A 236 12.43 -5.52 -31.40
N VAL A 237 12.93 -6.55 -30.71
CA VAL A 237 12.11 -7.50 -29.95
C VAL A 237 11.52 -6.85 -28.70
N ALA A 238 12.27 -5.97 -28.04
CA ALA A 238 11.84 -5.22 -26.86
C ALA A 238 11.09 -3.92 -27.21
N SER A 239 10.72 -3.72 -28.49
CA SER A 239 10.02 -2.50 -28.91
C SER A 239 8.70 -2.34 -28.16
N GLY A 240 8.41 -1.15 -27.65
CA GLY A 240 7.25 -0.89 -26.79
C GLY A 240 7.43 -1.29 -25.32
N GLY A 241 8.36 -2.20 -25.02
CA GLY A 241 8.59 -2.75 -23.69
C GLY A 241 9.88 -2.27 -23.00
N SER A 242 10.60 -3.19 -22.36
CA SER A 242 11.83 -2.92 -21.60
C SER A 242 12.94 -3.90 -21.96
N LEU A 243 14.17 -3.38 -22.10
CA LEU A 243 15.40 -4.15 -22.30
C LEU A 243 16.28 -4.01 -21.06
N PHE A 244 16.59 -5.12 -20.41
CA PHE A 244 17.51 -5.20 -19.27
C PHE A 244 18.85 -5.80 -19.72
N LEU A 245 19.92 -5.03 -19.53
CA LEU A 245 21.29 -5.43 -19.83
C LEU A 245 22.00 -5.75 -18.50
N ASP A 246 22.16 -7.03 -18.17
CA ASP A 246 22.90 -7.44 -16.98
C ASP A 246 24.40 -7.44 -17.24
N GLU A 247 25.17 -7.15 -16.19
CA GLU A 247 26.64 -7.09 -16.21
C GLU A 247 27.21 -6.14 -17.29
N ILE A 248 26.63 -4.94 -17.40
CA ILE A 248 27.14 -3.87 -18.27
C ILE A 248 28.39 -3.23 -17.65
N ALA A 249 29.51 -3.26 -18.39
CA ALA A 249 30.82 -2.75 -17.97
C ALA A 249 31.16 -1.40 -18.64
#